data_AF-I7KVW7-F1
#
_entry.id   AF-I7KVW7-F1
#
_cell.length_a   1.000
_cell.length_b   1.000
_cell.length_c   1.000
_cell.angle_alpha   90.00
_cell.angle_beta   90.00
_cell.angle_gamma   90.00
#
_symmetry.space_group_name_H-M   'P 1'
#
loop_
_entity.id
_entity.type
_entity.pdbx_description
1 polymer ?
#
loop_
_entity_poly.entity_id
_entity_poly.type
_entity_poly.pdbx_seq_one_letter_code
_entity_poly.pdbx_strand_id
1 'polypeptide(L)'
;MDKKAFRSMILLLFIIVLLIGFSGYLNFLPSTIKSIILVLFVLLFIFYESRRPVKSLKDINRVYQRRSLFSRKKAIETLEEGLQLESLKDNEKLFLSMQLALEYYKVKDYEKACEAFKRVVDEVLRTDYIKIEEKFLIKLVGSYILNNKREEAQKIYNRLLALGKCDKSKVVEDMLKNRPS
;
A
#
# COMPACT_ATOMS: atom_id res chain seq x y z
N MET A 1 15.00 3.14 -25.56
CA MET A 1 15.32 2.02 -24.64
C MET A 1 15.05 2.49 -23.21
N ASP A 2 14.21 1.77 -22.45
CA ASP A 2 13.85 2.16 -21.09
C ASP A 2 15.08 2.08 -20.17
N LYS A 3 15.46 3.21 -19.53
CA LYS A 3 16.63 3.30 -18.62
C LYS A 3 16.58 2.24 -17.52
N LYS A 4 15.38 1.79 -17.14
CA LYS A 4 15.16 0.76 -16.13
C LYS A 4 15.45 -0.65 -16.63
N ALA A 5 15.07 -0.95 -17.87
CA ALA A 5 15.36 -2.22 -18.53
C ALA A 5 16.87 -2.37 -18.75
N PHE A 6 17.54 -1.29 -19.17
CA PHE A 6 18.99 -1.28 -19.37
C PHE A 6 19.78 -1.52 -18.07
N ARG A 7 19.40 -0.85 -16.97
CA ARG A 7 20.03 -1.08 -15.65
C ARG A 7 19.82 -2.51 -15.14
N SER A 8 18.64 -3.08 -15.35
CA SER A 8 18.35 -4.46 -14.93
C SER A 8 19.14 -5.47 -15.76
N MET A 9 19.28 -5.21 -17.08
CA MET A 9 20.05 -6.04 -17.99
C MET A 9 21.54 -6.02 -17.65
N ILE A 10 22.12 -4.85 -17.36
CA ILE A 10 23.53 -4.72 -16.93
C ILE A 10 23.76 -5.45 -15.61
N LEU A 11 22.86 -5.32 -14.64
CA LEU A 11 23.00 -5.96 -13.33
C LEU A 11 22.93 -7.49 -13.44
N LEU A 12 22.05 -7.99 -14.30
CA LEU A 12 21.93 -9.43 -14.57
C LEU A 12 23.18 -9.96 -15.31
N LEU A 13 23.71 -9.20 -16.26
CA LEU A 13 24.94 -9.54 -16.98
C LEU A 13 26.15 -9.52 -16.02
N PHE A 14 26.19 -8.57 -15.08
CA PHE A 14 27.23 -8.51 -14.05
C PHE A 14 27.15 -9.70 -13.07
N ILE A 15 25.95 -10.13 -12.68
CA ILE A 15 25.74 -11.34 -11.86
C ILE A 15 26.19 -12.59 -12.63
N ILE A 16 25.87 -12.70 -13.93
CA ILE A 16 26.31 -13.81 -14.77
C ILE A 16 27.84 -13.84 -14.90
N VAL A 17 28.47 -12.69 -15.15
CA VAL A 17 29.94 -12.59 -15.24
C VAL A 17 30.59 -12.92 -13.89
N LEU A 18 30.02 -12.50 -12.77
CA LEU A 18 30.47 -12.89 -11.44
C LEU A 18 30.34 -14.39 -11.21
N LEU A 19 29.22 -15.01 -11.59
CA LEU A 19 28.99 -16.45 -11.45
C LEU A 19 29.94 -17.27 -12.34
N ILE A 20 30.18 -16.83 -13.58
CA ILE A 20 31.11 -17.48 -14.51
C ILE A 20 32.55 -17.32 -13.99
N GLY A 21 32.95 -16.11 -13.60
CA GLY A 21 34.26 -15.83 -13.03
C GLY A 21 34.52 -16.62 -11.75
N PHE A 22 33.54 -16.69 -10.83
CA PHE A 22 33.63 -17.50 -9.62
C PHE A 22 33.63 -19.00 -9.90
N SER A 23 32.96 -19.48 -10.96
CA SER A 23 32.89 -20.92 -11.25
C SER A 23 34.27 -21.55 -11.46
N GLY A 24 35.20 -20.82 -12.09
CA GLY A 24 36.58 -21.24 -12.27
C GLY A 24 37.36 -21.36 -10.96
N TYR A 25 37.20 -20.39 -10.05
CA TYR A 25 37.84 -20.39 -8.73
C TYR A 25 37.25 -21.40 -7.76
N LEU A 26 35.95 -21.69 -7.89
CA LEU A 26 35.27 -22.64 -7.03
C LEU A 26 35.58 -24.09 -7.42
N ASN A 27 36.17 -24.37 -8.60
CA ASN A 27 36.37 -25.73 -9.08
C ASN A 27 37.25 -26.62 -8.20
N PHE A 28 38.10 -26.03 -7.38
CA PHE A 28 38.91 -26.72 -6.37
C PHE A 28 38.09 -27.18 -5.14
N LEU A 29 36.91 -26.60 -4.90
CA LEU A 29 36.07 -26.94 -3.75
C LEU A 29 35.18 -28.17 -4.01
N PRO A 30 34.98 -29.03 -3.00
CA PRO A 30 33.95 -30.08 -3.03
C PRO A 30 32.57 -29.55 -3.41
N SER A 31 31.79 -30.37 -4.13
CA SER A 31 30.46 -30.01 -4.64
C SER A 31 29.50 -29.52 -3.55
N THR A 32 29.56 -30.12 -2.35
CA THR A 32 28.79 -29.71 -1.17
C THR A 32 29.09 -28.28 -0.74
N ILE A 33 30.36 -27.87 -0.71
CA ILE A 33 30.75 -26.51 -0.32
C ILE A 33 30.28 -25.50 -1.37
N LYS A 34 30.38 -25.82 -2.67
CA LYS A 34 29.84 -24.97 -3.75
C LYS A 34 28.34 -24.73 -3.58
N SER A 35 27.56 -25.78 -3.31
CA SER A 35 26.12 -25.67 -3.09
C SER A 35 25.78 -24.82 -1.88
N ILE A 36 26.51 -24.97 -0.76
CA ILE A 36 26.33 -24.16 0.44
C ILE A 36 26.58 -22.68 0.14
N ILE A 37 27.67 -22.34 -0.55
CA ILE A 37 28.01 -20.96 -0.93
C ILE A 37 26.92 -20.35 -1.82
N LEU A 38 26.40 -21.11 -2.80
CA LEU A 38 25.35 -20.63 -3.68
C LEU A 38 24.05 -20.31 -2.90
N VAL A 39 23.64 -21.21 -2.00
CA VAL A 39 22.46 -21.00 -1.14
C VAL A 39 22.66 -19.77 -0.26
N LEU A 40 23.82 -19.61 0.37
CA LEU A 40 24.17 -18.44 1.17
C LEU A 40 24.13 -17.15 0.36
N PHE A 41 24.64 -17.16 -0.87
CA PHE A 41 24.60 -16.00 -1.76
C PHE A 41 23.17 -15.60 -2.13
N VAL A 42 22.32 -16.57 -2.44
CA VAL A 42 20.89 -16.33 -2.71
C VAL A 42 20.20 -15.76 -1.46
N LEU A 43 20.46 -16.32 -0.27
CA LEU A 43 19.91 -15.81 0.98
C LEU A 43 20.38 -14.39 1.29
N LEU A 44 21.67 -14.09 1.10
CA LEU A 44 22.24 -12.75 1.26
C LEU A 44 21.62 -11.74 0.29
N PHE A 45 21.41 -12.14 -0.97
CA PHE A 45 20.76 -11.30 -1.96
C PHE A 45 19.30 -11.01 -1.60
N ILE A 46 18.55 -12.02 -1.17
CA ILE A 46 17.17 -11.86 -0.67
C ILE A 46 17.15 -10.92 0.54
N PHE A 47 18.10 -11.09 1.47
CA PHE A 47 18.22 -10.26 2.66
C PHE A 47 18.57 -8.80 2.30
N TYR A 48 19.50 -8.58 1.38
CA TYR A 48 19.86 -7.25 0.89
C TYR A 48 18.67 -6.54 0.23
N GLU A 49 17.96 -7.21 -0.70
CA GLU A 49 16.75 -6.64 -1.31
C GLU A 49 15.64 -6.36 -0.29
N SER A 50 15.56 -7.14 0.80
CA SER A 50 14.60 -6.90 1.88
C SER A 50 14.90 -5.66 2.73
N ARG A 51 16.16 -5.19 2.73
CA ARG A 51 16.62 -4.01 3.49
C ARG A 51 16.73 -2.75 2.65
N ARG A 52 16.37 -2.78 1.36
CA ARG A 52 16.44 -1.57 0.52
C ARG A 52 15.49 -0.50 1.06
N PRO A 53 15.96 0.76 1.19
CA PRO A 53 15.12 1.87 1.62
C PRO A 53 13.99 2.09 0.62
N VAL A 54 12.79 2.30 1.15
CA VAL A 54 11.60 2.59 0.37
C VAL A 54 11.66 4.06 -0.06
N LYS A 55 11.70 4.34 -1.36
CA LYS A 55 11.88 5.70 -1.89
C LYS A 55 10.79 6.18 -2.84
N SER A 56 9.93 5.27 -3.29
CA SER A 56 8.92 5.55 -4.30
C SER A 56 7.64 4.77 -4.02
N LEU A 57 6.52 5.22 -4.59
CA LEU A 57 5.24 4.51 -4.50
C LEU A 57 5.34 3.05 -4.98
N LYS A 58 6.16 2.79 -6.00
CA LYS A 58 6.39 1.41 -6.49
C LYS A 58 7.05 0.54 -5.43
N ASP A 59 8.01 1.08 -4.69
CA ASP A 59 8.69 0.35 -3.61
C ASP A 59 7.74 0.11 -2.45
N ILE A 60 6.94 1.12 -2.07
CA ILE A 60 5.90 0.99 -1.04
C ILE A 60 4.93 -0.12 -1.41
N ASN A 61 4.36 -0.09 -2.62
CA ASN A 61 3.41 -1.08 -3.09
C ASN A 61 4.01 -2.50 -3.10
N ARG A 62 5.27 -2.64 -3.53
CA ARG A 62 5.98 -3.93 -3.52
C ARG A 62 6.12 -4.49 -2.10
N VAL A 63 6.55 -3.64 -1.16
CA VAL A 63 6.75 -4.03 0.25
C VAL A 63 5.41 -4.30 0.93
N TYR A 64 4.39 -3.46 0.67
CA TYR A 64 3.02 -3.62 1.15
C TYR A 64 2.40 -4.93 0.68
N GLN A 65 2.48 -5.27 -0.61
CA GLN A 65 1.96 -6.53 -1.14
C GLN A 65 2.62 -7.73 -0.47
N ARG A 66 3.95 -7.69 -0.28
CA ARG A 66 4.65 -8.77 0.40
C ARG A 66 4.23 -8.87 1.88
N ARG A 67 4.21 -7.76 2.61
CA ARG A 67 3.94 -7.75 4.06
C ARG A 67 2.47 -8.06 4.37
N SER A 68 1.53 -7.62 3.54
CA SER A 68 0.08 -7.85 3.74
C SER A 68 -0.31 -9.33 3.68
N LEU A 69 0.48 -10.17 3.01
CA LEU A 69 0.29 -11.63 3.03
C LEU A 69 0.57 -12.27 4.40
N PHE A 70 1.48 -11.68 5.18
CA PHE A 70 1.93 -12.26 6.45
C PHE A 70 1.37 -11.52 7.67
N SER A 71 1.19 -10.20 7.58
CA SER A 71 0.76 -9.38 8.70
C SER A 71 0.14 -8.07 8.24
N ARG A 72 -1.14 -7.87 8.60
CA ARG A 72 -1.85 -6.60 8.37
C ARG A 72 -1.19 -5.44 9.11
N LYS A 73 -0.69 -5.67 10.33
CA LYS A 73 0.03 -4.64 11.11
C LYS A 73 1.25 -4.13 10.35
N LYS A 74 2.08 -5.04 9.82
CA LYS A 74 3.25 -4.65 9.01
C LYS A 74 2.86 -3.97 7.70
N ALA A 75 1.71 -4.31 7.13
CA ALA A 75 1.18 -3.63 5.95
C ALA A 75 0.80 -2.18 6.26
N ILE A 76 0.10 -1.94 7.38
CA ILE A 76 -0.22 -0.61 7.89
C ILE A 76 1.05 0.21 8.14
N GLU A 77 2.02 -0.33 8.87
CA GLU A 77 3.31 0.32 9.14
C GLU A 77 4.00 0.75 7.83
N THR A 78 3.95 -0.09 6.79
CA THR A 78 4.54 0.23 5.47
C THR A 78 3.86 1.41 4.79
N LEU A 79 2.52 1.50 4.90
CA LEU A 79 1.77 2.60 4.32
C LEU A 79 2.01 3.90 5.11
N GLU A 80 2.13 3.82 6.43
CA GLU A 80 2.46 4.97 7.29
C GLU A 80 3.87 5.50 7.03
N GLU A 81 4.88 4.62 6.98
CA GLU A 81 6.23 4.97 6.55
C GLU A 81 6.22 5.60 5.15
N GLY A 82 5.41 5.04 4.24
CA GLY A 82 5.23 5.54 2.90
C GLY A 82 4.70 6.97 2.85
N LEU A 83 3.69 7.29 3.66
CA LEU A 83 3.10 8.64 3.74
C LEU A 83 4.06 9.69 4.27
N GLN A 84 5.11 9.31 5.00
CA GLN A 84 6.15 10.21 5.48
C GLN A 84 7.21 10.54 4.42
N LEU A 85 7.20 9.87 3.26
CA LEU A 85 8.17 10.15 2.20
C LEU A 85 7.85 11.47 1.49
N GLU A 86 8.79 12.42 1.57
CA GLU A 86 8.71 13.71 0.88
C GLU A 86 8.72 13.57 -0.65
N SER A 87 9.27 12.46 -1.17
CA SER A 87 9.34 12.19 -2.60
C SER A 87 7.99 11.89 -3.26
N LEU A 88 6.93 11.65 -2.47
CA LEU A 88 5.61 11.33 -3.00
C LEU A 88 4.84 12.57 -3.41
N LYS A 89 4.22 12.49 -4.59
CA LYS A 89 3.26 13.49 -5.07
C LYS A 89 1.93 13.38 -4.32
N ASP A 90 1.13 14.44 -4.35
CA ASP A 90 -0.14 14.49 -3.60
C ASP A 90 -1.12 13.40 -4.02
N ASN A 91 -1.21 13.10 -5.31
CA ASN A 91 -2.03 11.99 -5.81
C ASN A 91 -1.53 10.62 -5.32
N GLU A 92 -0.22 10.43 -5.15
CA GLU A 92 0.35 9.21 -4.59
C GLU A 92 0.09 9.11 -3.09
N LYS A 93 0.19 10.23 -2.35
CA LYS A 93 -0.18 10.32 -0.93
C LYS A 93 -1.66 10.04 -0.72
N LEU A 94 -2.52 10.55 -1.58
CA LEU A 94 -3.96 10.27 -1.55
C LEU A 94 -4.22 8.78 -1.77
N PHE A 95 -3.58 8.17 -2.78
CA PHE A 95 -3.69 6.75 -3.03
C PHE A 95 -3.28 5.91 -1.80
N LEU A 96 -2.15 6.23 -1.17
CA LEU A 96 -1.71 5.56 0.06
C LEU A 96 -2.68 5.80 1.23
N SER A 97 -3.23 7.00 1.36
CA SER A 97 -4.22 7.33 2.39
C SER A 97 -5.51 6.52 2.22
N MET A 98 -5.96 6.32 0.97
CA MET A 98 -7.09 5.44 0.66
C MET A 98 -6.79 3.99 1.05
N GLN A 99 -5.61 3.46 0.72
CA GLN A 99 -5.22 2.11 1.13
C GLN A 99 -5.14 1.96 2.64
N LEU A 100 -4.56 2.95 3.33
CA LEU A 100 -4.42 2.96 4.78
C LEU A 100 -5.78 2.95 5.49
N ALA A 101 -6.72 3.79 5.03
CA ALA A 101 -8.08 3.81 5.56
C ALA A 101 -8.78 2.45 5.43
N LEU A 102 -8.59 1.78 4.28
CA LEU A 102 -9.14 0.45 4.05
C LEU A 102 -8.48 -0.61 4.93
N GLU A 103 -7.17 -0.54 5.19
CA GLU A 103 -6.51 -1.47 6.10
C GLU A 103 -6.98 -1.27 7.55
N TYR A 104 -7.10 -0.02 8.01
CA TYR A 104 -7.66 0.28 9.32
C TYR A 104 -9.08 -0.26 9.50
N TYR A 105 -9.94 -0.07 8.48
CA TYR A 105 -11.27 -0.66 8.46
C TYR A 105 -11.23 -2.20 8.57
N LYS A 106 -10.34 -2.87 7.82
CA LYS A 106 -10.24 -4.34 7.83
C LYS A 106 -9.73 -4.90 9.17
N VAL A 107 -8.90 -4.15 9.90
CA VAL A 107 -8.46 -4.53 11.25
C VAL A 107 -9.44 -4.08 12.34
N LYS A 108 -10.58 -3.48 11.96
CA LYS A 108 -11.64 -2.98 12.85
C LYS A 108 -11.17 -1.87 13.80
N ASP A 109 -10.09 -1.18 13.45
CA ASP A 109 -9.66 0.05 14.13
C ASP A 109 -10.45 1.21 13.52
N TYR A 110 -11.73 1.34 13.90
CA TYR A 110 -12.65 2.29 13.28
C TYR A 110 -12.31 3.73 13.62
N GLU A 111 -11.62 3.98 14.74
CA GLU A 111 -11.15 5.32 15.09
C GLU A 111 -10.12 5.81 14.08
N LYS A 112 -9.04 5.05 13.88
CA LYS A 112 -8.02 5.39 12.88
C LYS A 112 -8.54 5.29 11.45
N ALA A 113 -9.49 4.39 11.19
CA ALA A 113 -10.16 4.34 9.89
C ALA A 113 -10.88 5.65 9.61
N CYS A 114 -11.66 6.19 10.55
CA CYS A 114 -12.33 7.47 10.39
C CYS A 114 -11.34 8.62 10.13
N GLU A 115 -10.23 8.67 10.87
CA GLU A 115 -9.20 9.70 10.65
C GLU A 115 -8.55 9.60 9.26
N ALA A 116 -8.25 8.39 8.81
CA ALA A 116 -7.70 8.15 7.48
C ALA A 116 -8.71 8.45 6.37
N PHE A 117 -9.98 8.05 6.53
CA PHE A 117 -11.05 8.40 5.60
C PHE A 117 -11.31 9.90 5.54
N LYS A 118 -11.25 10.60 6.67
CA LYS A 118 -11.40 12.07 6.72
C LYS A 118 -10.35 12.76 5.87
N ARG A 119 -9.07 12.35 5.98
CA ARG A 119 -7.99 12.87 5.14
C ARG A 119 -8.26 12.67 3.65
N VAL A 120 -8.76 11.50 3.27
CA VAL A 120 -9.15 11.22 1.88
C VAL A 120 -10.29 12.14 1.43
N VAL A 121 -11.33 12.30 2.25
CA VAL A 121 -12.46 13.19 1.94
C VAL A 121 -12.00 14.63 1.77
N ASP A 122 -11.18 15.14 2.69
CA ASP A 122 -10.68 16.51 2.62
C ASP A 122 -9.92 16.76 1.32
N GLU A 123 -9.14 15.79 0.86
CA GLU A 123 -8.41 15.89 -0.42
C GLU A 123 -9.32 15.77 -1.65
N VAL A 124 -10.31 14.87 -1.61
CA VAL A 124 -11.33 14.74 -2.67
C VAL A 124 -12.14 16.01 -2.81
N LEU A 125 -12.46 16.68 -1.70
CA LEU A 125 -13.19 17.94 -1.70
C LEU A 125 -12.40 19.10 -2.28
N ARG A 126 -11.06 19.04 -2.22
CA ARG A 126 -10.14 20.03 -2.82
C ARG A 126 -9.86 19.76 -4.29
N THR A 127 -10.13 18.54 -4.77
CA THR A 127 -9.74 18.10 -6.11
C THR A 127 -10.96 17.91 -7.00
N ASP A 128 -11.03 18.58 -8.15
CA ASP A 128 -12.23 18.60 -8.98
C ASP A 128 -12.58 17.25 -9.63
N TYR A 129 -11.57 16.51 -10.07
CA TYR A 129 -11.73 15.32 -10.92
C TYR A 129 -11.89 14.00 -10.15
N ILE A 130 -11.77 13.99 -8.82
CA ILE A 130 -11.82 12.76 -8.04
C ILE A 130 -13.25 12.50 -7.57
N LYS A 131 -13.75 11.31 -7.88
CA LYS A 131 -15.01 10.77 -7.36
C LYS A 131 -14.76 9.57 -6.47
N ILE A 132 -15.54 9.45 -5.42
CA ILE A 132 -15.54 8.31 -4.52
C ILE A 132 -16.48 7.26 -5.06
N GLU A 133 -15.92 6.08 -5.35
CA GLU A 133 -16.70 4.90 -5.74
C GLU A 133 -17.57 4.40 -4.58
N GLU A 134 -18.73 3.83 -4.91
CA GLU A 134 -19.70 3.32 -3.94
C GLU A 134 -19.07 2.33 -2.94
N LYS A 135 -18.21 1.41 -3.39
CA LYS A 135 -17.55 0.44 -2.51
C LYS A 135 -16.66 1.10 -1.45
N PHE A 136 -16.01 2.21 -1.80
CA PHE A 136 -15.21 2.99 -0.86
C PHE A 136 -16.12 3.79 0.08
N LEU A 137 -17.18 4.39 -0.47
CA LEU A 137 -18.19 5.13 0.28
C LEU A 137 -18.87 4.28 1.37
N ILE A 138 -19.24 3.03 1.06
CA ILE A 138 -19.82 2.09 2.02
C ILE A 138 -18.89 1.86 3.21
N LYS A 139 -17.60 1.68 2.95
CA LYS A 139 -16.60 1.45 4.01
C LYS A 139 -16.33 2.71 4.82
N LEU A 140 -16.31 3.86 4.17
CA LEU A 140 -16.21 5.16 4.83
C LEU A 140 -17.38 5.35 5.79
N VAL A 141 -18.61 5.31 5.28
CA VAL A 141 -19.82 5.52 6.11
C VAL A 141 -19.94 4.44 7.18
N GLY A 142 -19.64 3.19 6.83
CA GLY A 142 -19.60 2.08 7.77
C GLY A 142 -18.61 2.30 8.91
N SER A 143 -17.42 2.84 8.64
CA SER A 143 -16.42 3.15 9.67
C SER A 143 -16.97 4.17 10.67
N TYR A 144 -17.59 5.25 10.18
CA TYR A 144 -18.18 6.27 11.05
C TYR A 144 -19.35 5.73 11.87
N ILE A 145 -20.22 4.90 11.28
CA ILE A 145 -21.34 4.28 12.01
C ILE A 145 -20.81 3.33 13.10
N LEU A 146 -19.83 2.48 12.77
CA LEU A 146 -19.23 1.52 13.70
C LEU A 146 -18.40 2.21 14.79
N ASN A 147 -17.97 3.44 14.55
CA ASN A 147 -17.33 4.32 15.54
C ASN A 147 -18.33 5.25 16.26
N ASN A 148 -19.64 4.96 16.24
CA ASN A 148 -20.71 5.75 16.87
C ASN A 148 -20.81 7.22 16.40
N LYS A 149 -20.24 7.56 15.24
CA LYS A 149 -20.25 8.90 14.63
C LYS A 149 -21.22 8.98 13.45
N ARG A 150 -22.44 8.46 13.63
CA ARG A 150 -23.45 8.36 12.55
C ARG A 150 -23.85 9.72 11.97
N GLU A 151 -24.04 10.73 12.81
CA GLU A 151 -24.40 12.06 12.34
C GLU A 151 -23.31 12.68 11.46
N GLU A 152 -22.04 12.47 11.83
CA GLU A 152 -20.90 12.87 11.01
C GLU A 152 -20.89 12.10 9.67
N ALA A 153 -21.16 10.80 9.69
CA ALA A 153 -21.27 9.98 8.49
C ALA A 153 -22.32 10.56 7.52
N GLN A 154 -23.49 10.94 8.04
CA GLN A 154 -24.57 11.53 7.26
C GLN A 154 -24.17 12.90 6.69
N LYS A 155 -23.53 13.76 7.49
CA LYS A 155 -23.02 15.05 7.03
C LYS A 155 -22.00 14.89 5.90
N ILE A 156 -21.07 13.95 6.02
CA ILE A 156 -20.07 13.66 4.99
C ILE A 156 -20.73 13.15 3.71
N TYR A 157 -21.62 12.15 3.81
CA TYR A 157 -22.31 11.59 2.64
C TYR A 157 -23.12 12.66 1.90
N ASN A 158 -23.93 13.46 2.62
CA ASN A 158 -24.72 14.53 2.00
C ASN A 158 -23.84 15.58 1.33
N ARG A 159 -22.69 15.93 1.93
CA ARG A 159 -21.74 16.87 1.35
C ARG A 159 -21.11 16.33 0.08
N LEU A 160 -20.68 15.07 0.07
CA LEU A 160 -20.12 14.42 -1.11
C LEU A 160 -21.15 14.34 -2.25
N LEU A 161 -22.40 14.01 -1.92
CA LEU A 161 -23.50 13.91 -2.88
C LEU A 161 -23.83 15.29 -3.48
N ALA A 162 -23.95 16.33 -2.64
CA ALA A 162 -24.26 17.69 -3.09
C ALA A 162 -23.19 18.26 -4.04
N LEU A 163 -21.93 17.85 -3.87
CA LEU A 163 -20.82 18.26 -4.71
C LEU A 163 -20.57 17.32 -5.90
N GLY A 164 -21.42 16.32 -6.12
CA GLY A 164 -21.26 15.33 -7.20
C GLY A 164 -19.98 14.48 -7.07
N LYS A 165 -19.41 14.38 -5.87
CA LYS A 165 -18.20 13.60 -5.56
C LYS A 165 -18.50 12.12 -5.31
N CYS A 166 -19.76 11.73 -5.17
CA CYS A 166 -20.20 10.36 -5.18
C CYS A 166 -21.60 10.24 -5.80
N ASP A 167 -21.94 9.06 -6.29
CA ASP A 167 -23.29 8.76 -6.76
C ASP A 167 -24.18 8.38 -5.58
N LYS A 168 -25.50 8.57 -5.75
CA LYS A 168 -26.49 8.19 -4.75
C LYS A 168 -26.46 6.67 -4.55
N SER A 169 -26.26 6.22 -3.32
CA SER A 169 -26.21 4.79 -2.98
C SER A 169 -27.34 4.42 -2.03
N LYS A 170 -28.23 3.53 -2.47
CA LYS A 170 -29.30 2.99 -1.64
C LYS A 170 -28.76 2.26 -0.41
N VAL A 171 -27.66 1.52 -0.58
CA VAL A 171 -27.00 0.79 0.51
C VAL A 171 -26.55 1.75 1.62
N VAL A 172 -25.91 2.86 1.24
CA VAL A 172 -25.44 3.88 2.19
C VAL A 172 -26.61 4.57 2.90
N GLU A 173 -27.69 4.88 2.18
CA GLU A 173 -28.89 5.47 2.78
C GLU A 173 -29.56 4.53 3.78
N ASP A 174 -29.65 3.24 3.46
CA ASP A 174 -30.23 2.24 4.36
C ASP A 174 -29.35 2.05 5.60
N MET A 175 -28.02 2.06 5.45
CA MET A 175 -27.08 2.03 6.58
C MET A 175 -27.30 3.23 7.53
N LEU A 176 -27.51 4.43 6.99
CA LEU A 176 -27.71 5.65 7.76
C LEU A 176 -29.09 5.71 8.46
N LYS A 177 -30.10 5.02 7.94
CA LYS A 177 -31.45 4.96 8.54
C LYS A 177 -31.59 3.93 9.67
N ASN A 178 -30.94 2.77 9.53
CA ASN A 178 -31.08 1.67 10.50
C ASN A 178 -30.31 1.98 11.80
N ARG A 179 -31.00 2.43 12.86
CA ARG A 179 -30.39 2.53 14.20
C ARG A 179 -29.99 1.13 14.67
N PRO A 180 -28.76 0.90 15.16
CA PRO A 180 -28.50 -0.29 15.95
C PRO A 180 -29.39 -0.19 17.20
N SER A 181 -30.30 -1.16 17.31
CA SER A 181 -31.07 -1.45 18.53
C SER A 181 -30.15 -1.86 19.66
#